data_AF-A0A8S2XV95-F1
#
_entry.id   AF-A0A8S2XV95-F1
#
_cell.length_a   1.000
_cell.length_b   1.000
_cell.length_c   1.000
_cell.angle_alpha   90.00
_cell.angle_beta   90.00
_cell.angle_gamma   90.00
#
_symmetry.space_group_name_H-M   'P 1'
#
loop_
_entity.id
_entity.type
_entity.pdbx_description
1 polymer ?
#
loop_
_entity_poly.entity_id
_entity_poly.type
_entity_poly.pdbx_seq_one_letter_code
_entity_poly.pdbx_strand_id
1 'polypeptide(L)'
;TDFDITKLKMEQQQDTVILDKIKEIKQDPTTLSYEVVDGLLYKIAPRKSAKNIKLPYLPQSMIPRVMAAYHDHPTSGHFGIRRTWHKLKDRYFWSNMMSTIENYIKSCEKCAKFNIRRTKAPGKLHPITPSEGIFETIGMDFWGPTPHPSTEGN
;
A
#
# COMPACT_ATOMS: atom_id res chain seq x y z
N THR A 1 12.31 9.17 -14.40
CA THR A 1 12.42 7.70 -14.48
C THR A 1 11.94 7.29 -15.85
N ASP A 2 12.85 7.10 -16.78
CA ASP A 2 12.49 6.59 -18.11
C ASP A 2 11.90 5.19 -17.96
N PHE A 3 10.64 5.07 -18.33
CA PHE A 3 9.98 3.79 -18.42
C PHE A 3 10.42 3.16 -19.75
N ASP A 4 11.29 2.17 -19.67
CA ASP A 4 11.88 1.51 -20.83
C ASP A 4 10.85 0.63 -21.54
N ILE A 5 10.33 1.14 -22.66
CA ILE A 5 9.33 0.47 -23.50
C ILE A 5 9.93 -0.79 -24.15
N THR A 6 11.23 -0.78 -24.46
CA THR A 6 11.92 -1.93 -25.05
C THR A 6 11.93 -3.09 -24.05
N LYS A 7 12.29 -2.79 -22.79
CA LYS A 7 12.22 -3.78 -21.72
C LYS A 7 10.79 -4.28 -21.49
N LEU A 8 9.80 -3.39 -21.47
CA LEU A 8 8.40 -3.80 -21.33
C LEU A 8 8.00 -4.81 -22.41
N LYS A 9 8.37 -4.56 -23.67
CA LYS A 9 8.04 -5.45 -24.78
C LYS A 9 8.64 -6.83 -24.62
N MET A 10 9.92 -6.91 -24.24
CA MET A 10 10.59 -8.19 -23.97
C MET A 10 9.89 -8.96 -22.84
N GLU A 11 9.54 -8.29 -21.75
CA GLU A 11 8.91 -8.91 -20.58
C GLU A 11 7.48 -9.37 -20.90
N GLN A 12 6.70 -8.59 -21.66
CA GLN A 12 5.37 -9.01 -22.13
C GLN A 12 5.42 -10.23 -23.06
N GLN A 13 6.48 -10.37 -23.86
CA GLN A 13 6.67 -11.52 -24.75
C GLN A 13 7.01 -12.81 -24.01
N GLN A 14 7.44 -12.73 -22.75
CA GLN A 14 7.73 -13.89 -21.90
C GLN A 14 6.55 -14.25 -20.98
N ASP A 15 5.61 -13.33 -20.77
CA ASP A 15 4.44 -13.52 -19.90
C ASP A 15 3.31 -14.22 -20.67
N THR A 16 3.09 -15.50 -20.37
CA THR A 16 2.09 -16.35 -21.04
C THR A 16 0.68 -15.81 -20.92
N VAL A 17 0.31 -15.22 -19.78
CA VAL A 17 -1.02 -14.65 -19.53
C VAL A 17 -1.26 -13.44 -20.44
N ILE A 18 -0.23 -12.61 -20.64
CA ILE A 18 -0.32 -11.46 -21.56
C ILE A 18 -0.41 -11.94 -23.00
N LEU A 19 0.39 -12.94 -23.39
CA LEU A 19 0.36 -13.50 -24.74
C LEU A 19 -1.01 -14.07 -25.09
N ASP A 20 -1.63 -14.83 -24.18
CA ASP A 20 -2.96 -15.40 -24.41
C ASP A 20 -4.02 -14.30 -24.52
N LYS A 21 -3.91 -13.25 -23.70
CA LYS A 21 -4.78 -12.08 -23.80
C LYS A 21 -4.62 -11.31 -25.12
N ILE A 22 -3.40 -11.22 -25.65
CA ILE A 22 -3.14 -10.62 -26.97
C ILE A 22 -3.80 -11.46 -28.08
N LYS A 23 -3.76 -12.80 -27.98
CA LYS A 23 -4.43 -13.69 -28.96
C LYS A 23 -5.94 -13.51 -28.92
N GLU A 24 -6.52 -13.46 -27.71
CA GLU A 24 -7.95 -13.23 -27.49
C GLU A 24 -8.42 -11.91 -28.11
N ILE A 25 -7.72 -10.79 -27.85
CA ILE A 25 -8.06 -9.47 -28.39
C ILE A 25 -7.95 -9.43 -29.92
N LYS A 26 -7.03 -10.19 -30.51
CA LYS A 26 -6.92 -10.29 -31.98
C LYS A 26 -8.06 -11.09 -32.61
N GLN A 27 -8.63 -12.06 -31.89
CA GLN A 27 -9.76 -12.87 -32.35
C GLN A 27 -11.10 -12.14 -32.15
N ASP A 28 -11.25 -11.42 -31.05
CA ASP A 28 -12.42 -10.58 -30.77
C ASP A 28 -12.03 -9.12 -30.49
N PRO A 29 -11.95 -8.30 -31.57
CA PRO A 29 -11.63 -6.88 -31.47
C PRO A 29 -12.70 -6.04 -30.77
N THR A 30 -13.86 -6.60 -30.40
CA THR A 30 -14.93 -5.83 -29.74
C THR A 30 -14.58 -5.46 -28.29
N THR A 31 -13.49 -5.98 -27.74
CA THR A 31 -12.99 -5.61 -26.42
C THR A 31 -12.43 -4.18 -26.42
N LEU A 32 -13.30 -3.17 -26.32
CA LEU A 32 -12.99 -1.73 -26.28
C LEU A 32 -12.06 -1.30 -25.12
N SER A 33 -11.75 -2.22 -24.21
CA SER A 33 -11.01 -1.93 -22.98
C SER A 33 -9.52 -2.25 -23.06
N TYR A 34 -9.04 -2.85 -24.15
CA TYR A 34 -7.63 -3.14 -24.39
C TYR A 34 -7.25 -2.82 -25.84
N GLU A 35 -5.97 -2.58 -26.08
CA GLU A 35 -5.44 -2.31 -27.42
C GLU A 35 -4.04 -2.91 -27.54
N VAL A 36 -3.72 -3.45 -28.72
CA VAL A 36 -2.37 -3.93 -29.04
C VAL A 36 -1.74 -2.99 -30.05
N VAL A 37 -0.63 -2.37 -29.69
CA VAL A 37 0.11 -1.41 -30.53
C VAL A 37 1.54 -1.91 -30.66
N ASP A 38 2.03 -2.15 -31.88
CA ASP A 38 3.39 -2.65 -32.15
C ASP A 38 3.79 -3.92 -31.38
N GLY A 39 2.80 -4.77 -31.07
CA GLY A 39 2.97 -5.99 -30.29
C GLY A 39 3.00 -5.79 -28.78
N LEU A 40 2.74 -4.58 -28.28
CA LEU A 40 2.59 -4.26 -26.86
C LEU A 40 1.10 -4.17 -26.48
N LEU A 41 0.74 -4.80 -25.36
CA LEU A 41 -0.59 -4.71 -24.78
C LEU A 41 -0.75 -3.46 -23.92
N TYR A 42 -1.83 -2.72 -24.17
CA TYR A 42 -2.26 -1.56 -23.41
C TYR A 42 -3.69 -1.75 -22.88
N LYS A 43 -3.96 -1.16 -21.72
CA LYS A 43 -5.32 -0.95 -21.19
C LYS A 43 -5.83 0.41 -21.64
N ILE A 44 -7.02 0.46 -22.22
CA ILE A 44 -7.71 1.72 -22.51
C ILE A 44 -8.49 2.11 -21.26
N ALA A 45 -8.23 3.31 -20.73
CA ALA A 45 -8.98 3.88 -19.61
C ALA A 45 -9.66 5.19 -20.02
N PRO A 46 -10.96 5.38 -19.68
CA PRO A 46 -11.67 6.62 -20.00
C PRO A 46 -11.16 7.78 -19.16
N ARG A 47 -11.04 8.95 -19.77
CA ARG A 47 -10.74 10.21 -19.08
C ARG A 47 -11.97 11.11 -19.13
N LYS A 48 -12.38 11.66 -17.98
CA LYS A 48 -13.62 12.45 -17.85
C LYS A 48 -13.71 13.68 -18.78
N SER A 49 -12.57 14.20 -19.26
CA SER A 49 -12.50 15.49 -19.95
C SER A 49 -11.50 15.47 -21.13
N ALA A 50 -11.07 14.29 -21.58
CA ALA A 50 -10.11 14.16 -22.67
C ALA A 50 -10.25 12.80 -23.36
N LYS A 51 -9.50 12.62 -24.45
CA LYS A 51 -9.33 11.32 -25.11
C LYS A 51 -8.90 10.26 -24.09
N ASN A 52 -9.37 9.02 -24.29
CA ASN A 52 -8.98 7.87 -23.50
C ASN A 52 -7.44 7.77 -23.41
N ILE A 53 -6.95 7.36 -22.25
CA ILE A 53 -5.52 7.13 -22.03
C ILE A 53 -5.18 5.67 -22.27
N LYS A 54 -4.03 5.42 -22.92
CA LYS A 54 -3.44 4.08 -23.09
C LYS A 54 -2.45 3.86 -21.96
N LEU A 55 -2.72 2.86 -21.11
CA LEU A 55 -1.87 2.48 -19.98
C LEU A 55 -1.09 1.21 -20.36
N PRO A 56 0.24 1.21 -20.31
CA PRO A 56 1.03 0.00 -20.51
C PRO A 56 0.60 -1.11 -19.55
N TYR A 57 0.33 -2.30 -20.08
CA TYR A 57 -0.01 -3.47 -19.27
C TYR A 57 1.28 -4.08 -18.71
N LEU A 58 1.48 -4.05 -17.40
CA LEU A 58 2.70 -4.58 -16.79
C LEU A 58 2.64 -6.11 -16.62
N PRO A 59 3.70 -6.84 -17.05
CA PRO A 59 3.89 -8.24 -16.69
C PRO A 59 4.21 -8.39 -15.21
N GLN A 60 3.95 -9.58 -14.66
CA GLN A 60 4.14 -9.83 -13.23
C GLN A 60 5.59 -9.60 -12.76
N SER A 61 6.57 -9.90 -13.62
CA SER A 61 8.01 -9.71 -13.38
C SER A 61 8.40 -8.26 -13.08
N MET A 62 7.69 -7.28 -13.66
CA MET A 62 8.02 -5.86 -13.52
C MET A 62 7.35 -5.18 -12.33
N ILE A 63 6.29 -5.78 -11.77
CA ILE A 63 5.52 -5.18 -10.68
C ILE A 63 6.37 -4.88 -9.44
N PRO A 64 7.25 -5.78 -8.94
CA PRO A 64 8.05 -5.49 -7.75
C PRO A 64 8.93 -4.24 -7.91
N ARG A 65 9.53 -4.05 -9.10
CA ARG A 65 10.36 -2.88 -9.39
C ARG A 65 9.55 -1.59 -9.41
N VAL A 66 8.35 -1.62 -9.98
CA VAL A 66 7.44 -0.48 -9.98
C VAL A 66 6.96 -0.17 -8.56
N MET A 67 6.62 -1.18 -7.77
CA MET A 67 6.23 -0.98 -6.37
C MET A 67 7.36 -0.39 -5.53
N ALA A 68 8.58 -0.89 -5.66
CA ALA A 68 9.75 -0.35 -4.98
C ALA A 68 10.00 1.12 -5.34
N ALA A 69 9.89 1.50 -6.61
CA ALA A 69 10.08 2.88 -7.06
C ALA A 69 9.03 3.86 -6.51
N TYR A 70 7.79 3.40 -6.27
CA TYR A 70 6.69 4.26 -5.82
C TYR A 70 6.40 4.18 -4.32
N HIS A 71 6.93 3.17 -3.62
CA HIS A 71 6.73 2.98 -2.19
C HIS A 71 8.04 3.10 -1.39
N ASP A 72 9.10 2.42 -1.80
CA ASP A 72 10.34 2.25 -1.02
C ASP A 72 11.43 3.29 -1.31
N HIS A 73 11.28 4.05 -2.39
CA HIS A 73 12.23 5.11 -2.74
C HIS A 73 12.35 6.13 -1.58
N PRO A 74 13.55 6.63 -1.24
CA PRO A 74 13.72 7.57 -0.13
C PRO A 74 12.81 8.81 -0.21
N THR A 75 12.49 9.25 -1.43
CA THR A 75 11.60 10.40 -1.68
C THR A 75 10.12 10.02 -1.90
N SER A 76 9.77 8.73 -1.95
CA SER A 76 8.36 8.29 -2.09
C SER A 76 7.59 8.26 -0.78
N GLY A 77 8.25 8.47 0.37
CA GLY A 77 7.59 8.72 1.65
C GLY A 77 6.69 7.59 2.15
N HIS A 78 6.85 6.35 1.67
CA HIS A 78 6.07 5.18 2.09
C HIS A 78 4.54 5.41 2.08
N PHE A 79 4.03 5.99 1.00
CA PHE A 79 2.60 6.31 0.91
C PHE A 79 1.70 5.09 1.11
N GLY A 80 0.59 5.31 1.82
CA GLY A 80 -0.45 4.30 2.03
C GLY A 80 -1.19 3.93 0.73
N ILE A 81 -1.93 2.81 0.80
CA ILE A 81 -2.55 2.10 -0.33
C ILE A 81 -3.23 3.04 -1.33
N ARG A 82 -4.18 3.87 -0.88
CA ARG A 82 -4.95 4.76 -1.76
C ARG A 82 -4.08 5.77 -2.49
N ARG A 83 -3.05 6.33 -1.83
CA ARG A 83 -2.19 7.36 -2.44
C ARG A 83 -1.21 6.74 -3.43
N THR A 84 -0.70 5.54 -3.14
CA THR A 84 0.12 4.75 -4.07
C THR A 84 -0.68 4.36 -5.31
N TRP A 85 -1.91 3.87 -5.14
CA TRP A 85 -2.81 3.58 -6.25
C TRP A 85 -3.09 4.81 -7.12
N HIS A 86 -3.38 5.98 -6.52
CA HIS A 86 -3.59 7.22 -7.30
C HIS A 86 -2.38 7.63 -8.14
N LYS A 87 -1.15 7.38 -7.67
CA LYS A 87 0.06 7.69 -8.43
C LYS A 87 0.27 6.75 -9.63
N LEU A 88 -0.20 5.51 -9.53
CA LEU A 88 0.05 4.45 -10.51
C LEU A 88 -1.09 4.31 -11.53
N LYS A 89 -2.35 4.55 -11.13
CA LYS A 89 -3.56 4.26 -11.93
C LYS A 89 -3.61 4.96 -13.29
N ASP A 90 -2.94 6.11 -13.42
CA ASP A 90 -2.92 6.91 -14.66
C ASP A 90 -1.61 6.69 -15.45
N ARG A 91 -0.76 5.74 -15.02
CA ARG A 91 0.55 5.44 -15.64
C ARG A 91 0.68 4.02 -16.10
N TYR A 92 0.14 3.06 -15.36
CA TYR A 92 0.29 1.63 -15.63
C TYR A 92 -1.01 0.89 -15.31
N PHE A 93 -1.14 -0.31 -15.84
CA PHE A 93 -2.20 -1.24 -15.49
C PHE A 93 -1.64 -2.66 -15.35
N TRP A 94 -2.19 -3.46 -14.44
CA TRP A 94 -2.01 -4.90 -14.40
C TRP A 94 -3.23 -5.56 -13.74
N SER A 95 -3.38 -6.87 -13.88
CA SER A 95 -4.46 -7.62 -13.25
C SER A 95 -4.36 -7.53 -11.72
N ASN A 96 -5.50 -7.32 -11.05
CA ASN A 96 -5.59 -7.25 -9.58
C ASN A 96 -4.72 -6.15 -8.93
N MET A 97 -4.45 -5.06 -9.66
CA MET A 97 -3.60 -3.95 -9.24
C MET A 97 -3.82 -3.44 -7.81
N MET A 98 -5.07 -3.24 -7.40
CA MET A 98 -5.39 -2.78 -6.04
C MET A 98 -4.96 -3.79 -4.96
N SER A 99 -5.25 -5.08 -5.18
CA SER A 99 -4.89 -6.16 -4.26
C SER A 99 -3.36 -6.31 -4.17
N THR A 100 -2.66 -6.25 -5.31
CA THR A 100 -1.20 -6.30 -5.32
C THR A 100 -0.57 -5.14 -4.54
N ILE A 101 -1.07 -3.91 -4.73
CA ILE A 101 -0.61 -2.72 -4.00
C ILE A 101 -0.89 -2.88 -2.50
N GLU A 102 -2.07 -3.35 -2.13
CA GLU A 102 -2.47 -3.56 -0.74
C GLU A 102 -1.56 -4.58 -0.05
N ASN A 103 -1.33 -5.74 -0.68
CA ASN A 103 -0.48 -6.79 -0.13
C ASN A 103 0.97 -6.30 0.04
N TYR A 104 1.52 -5.62 -0.96
CA TYR A 104 2.87 -5.06 -0.91
C TYR A 104 3.06 -4.08 0.25
N ILE A 105 2.11 -3.16 0.44
CA ILE A 105 2.21 -2.14 1.49
C ILE A 105 1.98 -2.77 2.87
N LYS A 106 1.07 -3.75 2.99
CA LYS A 106 0.86 -4.50 4.24
C LYS A 106 2.08 -5.32 4.65
N SER A 107 2.87 -5.83 3.70
CA SER A 107 4.12 -6.54 3.98
C SER A 107 5.33 -5.62 4.22
N CYS A 108 5.18 -4.30 4.11
CA CYS A 108 6.28 -3.36 4.34
C CYS A 108 6.57 -3.21 5.84
N GLU A 109 7.75 -3.65 6.28
CA GLU A 109 8.16 -3.57 7.69
C GLU A 109 8.26 -2.14 8.21
N LYS A 110 8.77 -1.20 7.40
CA LYS A 110 8.88 0.21 7.79
C LYS A 110 7.50 0.79 8.07
N CYS A 111 6.55 0.54 7.17
CA CYS A 111 5.16 0.91 7.38
C CYS A 111 4.58 0.24 8.63
N ALA A 112 4.80 -1.06 8.82
CA ALA A 112 4.28 -1.77 9.99
C ALA A 112 4.81 -1.23 11.32
N LYS A 113 6.07 -0.78 11.36
CA LYS A 113 6.72 -0.21 12.56
C LYS A 113 6.24 1.21 12.88
N PHE A 114 6.06 2.07 11.88
CA PHE A 114 5.77 3.49 12.08
C PHE A 114 4.29 3.87 11.92
N ASN A 115 3.47 3.00 11.32
CA ASN A 115 2.07 3.29 11.14
C ASN A 115 1.34 3.15 12.48
N ILE A 116 0.87 4.27 13.01
CA ILE A 116 0.03 4.31 14.21
C ILE A 116 -1.20 3.44 13.92
N ARG A 117 -1.30 2.29 14.60
CA ARG A 117 -2.50 1.46 14.52
C ARG A 117 -3.66 2.31 15.02
N ARG A 118 -4.54 2.74 14.11
CA ARG A 118 -5.86 3.24 14.47
C ARG A 118 -6.70 2.05 14.89
N THR A 119 -6.40 1.51 16.07
CA THR A 119 -7.30 0.57 16.72
C THR A 119 -8.59 1.30 17.03
N LYS A 120 -9.68 0.54 17.22
CA LYS A 120 -10.87 1.09 17.85
C LYS A 120 -10.46 1.77 19.16
N ALA A 121 -11.22 2.78 19.58
CA ALA A 121 -11.05 3.33 20.91
C ALA A 121 -10.94 2.16 21.91
N PRO A 122 -10.01 2.23 22.87
CA PRO A 122 -9.90 1.19 23.88
C PRO A 122 -11.30 0.92 24.46
N GLY A 123 -11.56 -0.34 24.81
CA GLY A 123 -12.83 -0.71 25.46
C GLY A 123 -13.08 0.16 26.70
N LYS A 124 -14.31 0.14 27.21
CA LYS A 124 -14.61 0.83 28.47
C LYS A 124 -13.65 0.30 29.55
N LEU A 125 -13.14 1.21 30.38
CA LEU A 125 -12.42 0.81 31.59
C LEU A 125 -13.31 -0.13 32.40
N HIS A 126 -12.74 -1.20 32.93
CA HIS A 126 -13.43 -2.06 33.89
C HIS A 126 -13.20 -1.45 35.28
N PRO A 127 -14.20 -0.75 35.87
CA PRO A 127 -14.03 -0.18 37.19
C PRO A 127 -13.85 -1.30 38.22
N ILE A 128 -12.96 -1.08 39.18
CA ILE A 128 -12.85 -1.93 40.37
C ILE A 128 -14.11 -1.68 41.21
N THR A 129 -14.79 -2.75 41.62
CA THR A 129 -15.95 -2.65 42.51
C THR A 129 -15.52 -2.09 43.86
N PRO A 130 -16.21 -1.07 44.42
CA PRO A 130 -15.93 -0.58 45.75
C PRO A 130 -16.08 -1.71 46.78
N SER A 131 -15.22 -1.70 47.78
CA SER A 131 -15.35 -2.62 48.92
C SER A 131 -16.49 -2.17 49.85
N GLU A 132 -17.18 -3.12 50.49
CA GLU A 132 -18.31 -2.83 51.39
C GLU A 132 -17.84 -2.55 52.83
N GLY A 133 -16.67 -3.10 53.20
CA GLY A 133 -16.04 -2.94 54.48
C GLY A 133 -14.81 -2.03 54.47
N ILE A 134 -14.43 -1.57 55.66
CA ILE A 134 -13.22 -0.78 55.90
C ILE A 134 -12.00 -1.71 55.77
N PHE A 135 -10.93 -1.25 55.11
CA PHE A 135 -9.67 -1.98 54.89
C PHE A 135 -9.73 -3.24 54.02
N GLU A 136 -10.83 -3.48 53.30
CA GLU A 136 -10.97 -4.63 52.39
C GLU A 136 -10.15 -4.50 51.09
N THR A 137 -9.80 -3.28 50.69
CA THR A 137 -8.98 -3.02 49.50
C THR A 137 -7.97 -1.91 49.79
N ILE A 138 -6.69 -2.16 49.48
CA ILE A 138 -5.58 -1.21 49.67
C ILE A 138 -4.92 -0.98 48.30
N GLY A 139 -4.94 0.26 47.82
CA GLY A 139 -4.14 0.70 46.67
C GLY A 139 -2.79 1.23 47.15
N MET A 140 -1.69 0.72 46.60
CA MET A 140 -0.34 1.19 46.89
C MET A 140 0.33 1.59 45.58
N ASP A 141 0.96 2.76 45.55
CA ASP A 141 1.79 3.21 44.43
C ASP A 141 3.08 3.82 44.99
N PHE A 142 4.16 3.72 44.22
CA PHE A 142 5.43 4.30 44.58
C PHE A 142 5.56 5.69 43.96
N TRP A 143 5.79 6.69 44.79
CA TRP A 143 6.15 8.02 44.31
C TRP A 143 7.66 8.12 44.11
N GLY A 144 8.13 8.42 42.89
CA GLY A 144 9.55 8.70 42.65
C GLY A 144 9.99 8.73 41.18
N PRO A 145 11.26 9.11 40.93
CA PRO A 145 12.30 9.47 41.91
C PRO A 145 12.15 10.90 42.45
N THR A 146 12.38 11.09 43.74
CA THR A 146 12.46 12.43 44.37
C THR A 146 13.92 12.89 44.50
N PRO A 147 14.19 14.21 44.50
CA PRO A 147 15.52 14.70 44.85
C PRO A 147 15.95 14.18 46.23
N HIS A 148 17.25 13.96 46.42
CA HIS A 148 17.81 13.52 47.69
C HIS A 148 17.39 14.49 48.82
N PRO A 149 17.06 13.98 50.03
CA PRO A 149 16.75 14.84 51.16
C PRO A 149 17.92 15.82 51.41
N SER A 150 17.60 17.10 51.63
CA SER A 150 18.60 18.08 52.03
C SER A 150 19.22 17.63 53.36
N THR A 151 20.56 17.66 53.44
CA THR A 151 21.30 17.47 54.69
C THR A 151 21.21 18.67 55.64
N GLU A 152 20.60 19.75 55.18
CA GLU A 152 20.30 20.93 56.00
C GLU A 152 18.79 20.94 56.24
N GLY A 153 18.40 20.56 57.46
CA GLY A 153 17.03 20.69 57.96
C GLY A 153 16.70 22.15 58.30
N ASN A 154 15.41 22.45 58.43
CA ASN A 154 14.89 23.76 58.86
C ASN A 154 15.30 24.11 60.30
#